data_AF-A0AA88I7D0-F1
#
_entry.id   AF-A0AA88I7D0-F1
#
_cell.length_a   1.000
_cell.length_b   1.000
_cell.length_c   1.000
_cell.angle_alpha   90.00
_cell.angle_beta   90.00
_cell.angle_gamma   90.00
#
_symmetry.space_group_name_H-M   'P 1'
#
loop_
_entity.id
_entity.type
_entity.pdbx_description
1 polymer ?
#
loop_
_entity_poly.entity_id
_entity_poly.type
_entity_poly.pdbx_seq_one_letter_code
_entity_poly.pdbx_strand_id
1 'polypeptide(L)'
;MIVRVSCYKGFNTGVMLFDLEKARKSEEFNYRLTENGYKSLFEKYEIVSELGDQDFFTLLGAEHPNLFYVLDCSLNRQMDPSFFSDRLFDKYHGCDTEIKIYHSNGRSEIPSAGIDL
;
A
#
# COMPACT_ATOMS: atom_id res chain seq x y z
N MET A 1 -17.79 9.67 -13.37
CA MET A 1 -16.50 9.35 -14.00
C MET A 1 -16.04 8.02 -13.41
N ILE A 2 -16.18 6.91 -14.13
CA ILE A 2 -15.75 5.59 -13.67
C ILE A 2 -14.26 5.50 -14.00
N VAL A 3 -13.40 5.70 -13.01
CA VAL A 3 -11.98 5.41 -13.15
C VAL A 3 -11.88 3.89 -13.23
N ARG A 4 -11.48 3.35 -14.39
CA ARG A 4 -11.09 1.95 -14.51
C ARG A 4 -9.96 1.74 -13.52
N VAL A 5 -10.17 0.91 -12.50
CA VAL A 5 -9.10 0.44 -11.62
C VAL A 5 -8.16 -0.37 -12.51
N SER A 6 -7.11 0.28 -13.00
CA SER A 6 -5.91 -0.42 -13.42
C SER A 6 -5.50 -1.33 -12.26
N CYS A 7 -5.48 -2.63 -12.50
CA CYS A 7 -4.98 -3.72 -11.64
C CYS A 7 -4.54 -3.27 -10.23
N TYR A 8 -5.33 -3.62 -9.21
CA TYR A 8 -4.97 -3.41 -7.81
C TYR A 8 -3.61 -4.05 -7.50
N LYS A 9 -2.65 -3.27 -6.99
CA LYS A 9 -1.26 -3.69 -6.75
C LYS A 9 -0.93 -3.93 -5.27
N GLY A 10 -1.91 -3.75 -4.39
CA GLY A 10 -1.69 -3.67 -2.95
C GLY A 10 -1.15 -2.33 -2.50
N PHE A 11 -0.84 -2.23 -1.21
CA PHE A 11 -0.36 -1.02 -0.56
C PHE A 11 1.04 -1.21 0.02
N ASN A 12 1.71 -0.08 0.26
CA ASN A 12 2.90 -0.02 1.09
C ASN A 12 2.61 0.81 2.33
N THR A 13 3.07 0.36 3.49
CA THR A 13 2.77 1.00 4.80
C THR A 13 3.82 2.01 5.24
N GLY A 14 4.82 2.33 4.40
CA GLY A 14 5.84 3.35 4.71
C GLY A 14 5.27 4.75 4.95
N VAL A 15 4.14 5.10 4.31
CA VAL A 15 3.41 6.33 4.55
C VAL A 15 1.91 6.03 4.60
N MET A 16 1.29 6.33 5.73
CA MET A 16 -0.14 6.15 5.97
C MET A 16 -0.74 7.37 6.65
N LEU A 17 -1.89 7.82 6.17
CA LEU A 17 -2.68 8.89 6.81
C LEU A 17 -3.93 8.28 7.44
N PHE A 18 -3.91 8.14 8.77
CA PHE A 18 -5.04 7.60 9.49
C PHE A 18 -6.06 8.68 9.86
N ASP A 19 -7.23 8.64 9.22
CA ASP A 19 -8.41 9.33 9.71
C ASP A 19 -9.01 8.52 10.88
N LEU A 20 -8.47 8.76 12.08
CA LEU A 20 -8.82 7.99 13.28
C LEU A 20 -10.28 8.20 13.70
N GLU A 21 -10.93 9.29 13.30
CA GLU A 21 -12.34 9.50 13.58
C GLU A 21 -13.20 8.60 12.70
N LYS A 22 -12.93 8.59 11.38
CA LYS A 22 -13.64 7.70 10.45
C LYS A 22 -13.37 6.23 10.76
N ALA A 23 -12.13 5.87 11.08
CA ALA A 23 -11.77 4.50 11.44
C ALA A 23 -12.61 4.00 12.63
N ARG A 24 -12.69 4.78 13.71
CA ARG A 24 -13.48 4.40 14.90
C ARG A 24 -14.97 4.26 14.61
N LYS A 25 -15.52 5.05 13.67
CA LYS A 25 -16.94 5.05 13.30
C LYS A 25 -17.30 4.01 12.23
N SER A 26 -16.32 3.37 11.60
CA SER A 26 -16.54 2.40 10.53
C SER A 26 -16.78 1.01 11.09
N GLU A 27 -18.03 0.52 11.01
CA GLU A 27 -18.38 -0.84 11.42
C GLU A 27 -17.60 -1.89 10.64
N GLU A 28 -17.44 -1.72 9.32
CA GLU A 28 -16.68 -2.64 8.48
C GLU A 28 -15.21 -2.69 8.89
N PHE A 29 -14.57 -1.53 9.09
CA PHE A 29 -13.16 -1.49 9.50
C PHE A 29 -12.98 -2.14 10.88
N ASN A 30 -13.85 -1.82 11.83
CA ASN A 30 -13.79 -2.37 13.18
C ASN A 30 -14.04 -3.89 13.20
N TYR A 31 -14.99 -4.40 12.39
CA TYR A 31 -15.20 -5.83 12.25
C TYR A 31 -13.95 -6.55 11.75
N ARG A 32 -13.23 -5.96 10.79
CA ARG A 32 -11.99 -6.53 10.20
C ARG A 32 -10.82 -6.58 11.17
N LEU A 33 -10.87 -5.80 12.25
CA LEU A 33 -9.91 -5.86 13.35
C LEU A 33 -10.23 -6.96 14.38
N THR A 34 -11.40 -7.60 14.31
CA THR A 34 -11.72 -8.77 15.14
C THR A 34 -10.99 -10.01 14.63
N GLU A 35 -10.79 -11.01 15.49
CA GLU A 35 -10.15 -12.27 15.10
C GLU A 35 -10.86 -12.93 13.90
N ASN A 36 -12.19 -12.97 13.91
CA ASN A 36 -12.98 -13.57 12.82
C ASN A 36 -12.91 -12.74 11.53
N GLY A 37 -13.00 -11.40 11.65
CA GLY A 37 -12.90 -10.51 10.50
C GLY A 37 -11.53 -10.56 9.83
N TYR A 38 -10.47 -10.63 10.63
CA TYR A 38 -9.10 -10.80 10.17
C TYR A 38 -8.92 -12.17 9.50
N LYS A 39 -9.22 -13.27 10.20
CA LYS A 39 -9.03 -14.63 9.67
C LYS A 39 -9.79 -14.87 8.38
N SER A 40 -11.07 -14.50 8.33
CA SER A 40 -11.90 -14.69 7.14
C SER A 40 -11.35 -13.97 5.91
N LEU A 41 -10.67 -12.83 6.09
CA LEU A 41 -10.04 -12.09 5.01
C LEU A 41 -8.83 -12.84 4.45
N PHE A 42 -7.91 -13.29 5.31
CA PHE A 42 -6.73 -14.03 4.89
C PHE A 42 -7.07 -15.41 4.31
N GLU A 43 -8.04 -16.11 4.90
CA GLU A 43 -8.53 -17.40 4.40
C GLU A 43 -9.17 -17.27 3.02
N LYS A 44 -9.97 -16.22 2.78
CA LYS A 44 -10.62 -15.98 1.49
C LYS A 44 -9.61 -15.81 0.35
N TYR A 45 -8.51 -15.12 0.60
CA TYR A 45 -7.47 -14.84 -0.39
C TYR A 45 -6.34 -15.88 -0.40
N GLU A 46 -6.41 -16.89 0.46
CA GLU A 46 -5.38 -17.94 0.61
C GLU A 46 -3.97 -17.36 0.85
N ILE A 47 -3.89 -16.25 1.59
CA ILE A 47 -2.62 -15.56 1.89
C ILE A 47 -2.13 -15.93 3.30
N VAL A 48 -0.83 -16.18 3.41
CA VAL A 48 -0.10 -16.20 4.68
C VAL A 48 0.60 -14.85 4.83
N SER A 49 0.40 -14.17 5.96
CA SER A 49 1.03 -12.86 6.18
C SER A 49 2.53 -12.98 6.45
N GLU A 50 3.31 -12.09 5.85
CA GLU A 50 4.76 -11.95 6.03
C GLU A 50 5.16 -10.53 6.46
N LEU A 51 4.34 -9.51 6.14
CA LEU A 51 4.64 -8.09 6.32
C LEU A 51 3.69 -7.38 7.30
N GLY A 52 2.82 -8.14 7.99
CA GLY A 52 1.96 -7.62 9.04
C GLY A 52 0.87 -6.68 8.53
N ASP A 53 0.94 -5.40 8.91
CA ASP A 53 -0.07 -4.40 8.57
C ASP A 53 -0.20 -4.17 7.05
N GLN A 54 0.90 -4.29 6.31
CA GLN A 54 0.91 -4.14 4.86
C GLN A 54 0.06 -5.20 4.16
N ASP A 55 0.13 -6.45 4.60
CA ASP A 55 -0.69 -7.53 4.05
C ASP A 55 -2.15 -7.32 4.40
N PHE A 56 -2.42 -6.98 5.67
CA PHE A 56 -3.78 -6.74 6.13
C PHE A 56 -4.47 -5.62 5.34
N PHE A 57 -3.85 -4.44 5.22
CA PHE A 57 -4.44 -3.34 4.47
C PHE A 57 -4.50 -3.63 2.97
N THR A 58 -3.54 -4.38 2.43
CA THR A 58 -3.60 -4.84 1.03
C THR A 58 -4.81 -5.72 0.79
N LEU A 59 -5.06 -6.72 1.64
CA LEU A 59 -6.24 -7.57 1.48
C LEU A 59 -7.54 -6.78 1.73
N LEU A 60 -7.53 -5.91 2.74
CA LEU A 60 -8.71 -5.11 3.08
C LEU A 60 -9.07 -4.13 1.96
N GLY A 61 -8.09 -3.52 1.30
CA GLY A 61 -8.31 -2.64 0.15
C GLY A 61 -8.76 -3.39 -1.11
N ALA A 62 -8.38 -4.65 -1.27
CA ALA A 62 -8.90 -5.50 -2.34
C ALA A 62 -10.40 -5.82 -2.13
N GLU A 63 -10.78 -6.11 -0.88
CA GLU A 63 -12.16 -6.43 -0.51
C GLU A 63 -13.07 -5.20 -0.46
N HIS A 64 -12.55 -4.11 0.14
CA HIS A 64 -13.30 -2.90 0.48
C HIS A 64 -12.55 -1.63 0.03
N PRO A 65 -12.42 -1.38 -1.28
CA PRO A 65 -11.63 -0.27 -1.79
C PRO A 65 -12.12 1.11 -1.30
N ASN A 66 -13.40 1.24 -0.93
CA ASN A 66 -13.97 2.49 -0.42
C ASN A 66 -13.48 2.88 0.99
N LEU A 67 -12.80 1.98 1.72
CA LEU A 67 -12.18 2.31 3.00
C LEU A 67 -10.88 3.10 2.84
N PHE A 68 -10.33 3.18 1.62
CA PHE A 68 -9.01 3.74 1.38
C PHE A 68 -9.07 4.90 0.39
N TYR A 69 -8.29 5.93 0.73
CA TYR A 69 -7.85 6.93 -0.24
C TYR A 69 -6.43 6.58 -0.64
N VAL A 70 -6.19 6.36 -1.93
CA VAL A 70 -4.86 6.00 -2.46
C VAL A 70 -4.04 7.27 -2.66
N LEU A 71 -2.90 7.34 -1.96
CA LEU A 71 -1.95 8.45 -2.11
C LEU A 71 -1.23 8.39 -3.46
N ASP A 72 -0.85 9.55 -3.96
CA ASP A 72 0.05 9.63 -5.12
C ASP A 72 1.40 8.97 -4.82
N CYS A 73 2.00 8.31 -5.81
CA CYS A 73 3.26 7.59 -5.63
C CYS A 73 4.43 8.49 -5.19
N SER A 74 4.38 9.80 -5.49
CA SER A 74 5.38 10.79 -5.03
C SER A 74 5.48 10.91 -3.51
N LEU A 75 4.41 10.58 -2.78
CA LEU A 75 4.36 10.64 -1.32
C LEU A 75 4.90 9.38 -0.65
N ASN A 76 5.27 8.36 -1.42
CA ASN A 76 5.90 7.15 -0.92
C ASN A 76 6.66 6.46 -2.07
N ARG A 77 7.73 7.10 -2.57
CA ARG A 77 8.55 6.56 -3.64
C ARG A 77 9.41 5.42 -3.11
N GLN A 78 8.87 4.21 -3.19
CA GLN A 78 9.55 2.95 -2.83
C GLN A 78 10.73 2.70 -3.77
N MET A 79 11.87 2.30 -3.21
CA MET A 79 13.15 2.16 -3.93
C MET A 79 13.61 0.72 -4.09
N ASP A 80 13.00 -0.25 -3.39
CA ASP A 80 13.38 -1.66 -3.46
C ASP A 80 12.93 -2.32 -4.78
N PRO A 81 13.87 -2.82 -5.61
CA PRO A 81 13.53 -3.52 -6.85
C PRO A 81 13.34 -5.04 -6.67
N SER A 82 13.66 -5.61 -5.49
CA SER A 82 13.98 -7.03 -5.31
C SER A 82 12.88 -8.03 -5.69
N PHE A 83 11.63 -7.58 -5.77
CA PHE A 83 10.47 -8.46 -6.04
C PHE A 83 10.01 -8.47 -7.50
N PHE A 84 10.62 -7.68 -8.38
CA PHE A 84 10.15 -7.55 -9.76
C PHE A 84 11.10 -8.23 -10.74
N SER A 85 10.53 -9.02 -11.65
CA SER A 85 11.22 -9.33 -12.91
C SER A 85 11.29 -8.09 -13.80
N ASP A 86 12.32 -8.00 -14.65
CA ASP A 86 12.52 -6.88 -15.59
C ASP A 86 11.26 -6.53 -16.40
N ARG A 87 10.45 -7.53 -16.76
CA ARG A 87 9.23 -7.33 -17.57
C ARG A 87 8.08 -6.63 -16.83
N LEU A 88 8.07 -6.69 -15.50
CA LEU A 88 7.01 -6.10 -14.68
C LEU A 88 7.48 -4.87 -13.93
N PHE A 89 8.79 -4.62 -13.86
CA PHE A 89 9.36 -3.54 -13.08
C PHE A 89 8.71 -2.19 -13.38
N ASP A 90 8.73 -1.72 -14.63
CA ASP A 90 8.17 -0.41 -15.00
C ASP A 90 6.67 -0.29 -14.69
N LYS A 91 5.93 -1.40 -14.85
CA LYS A 91 4.48 -1.42 -14.59
C LYS A 91 4.15 -1.19 -13.12
N TYR A 92 4.98 -1.67 -12.19
CA TYR A 92 4.73 -1.55 -10.75
C TYR A 92 5.54 -0.43 -10.10
N HIS A 93 6.72 -0.13 -10.63
CA HIS A 93 7.72 0.74 -10.05
C HIS A 93 7.82 2.11 -10.75
N GLY A 94 7.09 2.34 -11.85
CA GLY A 94 7.00 3.65 -12.49
C GLY A 94 6.30 4.69 -11.60
N CYS A 95 6.89 5.89 -11.49
CA CYS A 95 6.34 7.02 -10.76
C CYS A 95 6.87 8.33 -11.39
N ASP A 96 6.17 8.82 -12.40
CA ASP A 96 6.62 9.93 -13.26
C ASP A 96 6.11 11.29 -12.74
N THR A 97 6.28 11.53 -11.44
CA THR A 97 5.86 12.76 -10.76
C THR A 97 7.02 13.34 -9.94
N GLU A 98 6.88 14.61 -9.53
CA GLU A 98 7.87 15.22 -8.65
C GLU A 98 7.85 14.54 -7.28
N ILE A 99 8.92 13.83 -6.95
CA ILE A 99 9.00 13.02 -5.73
C ILE A 99 9.05 13.92 -4.50
N LYS A 100 8.18 13.62 -3.51
CA LYS A 100 8.10 14.36 -2.24
C LYS A 100 8.70 13.57 -1.09
N ILE A 101 8.58 12.25 -1.10
CA ILE A 101 9.12 11.36 -0.06
C ILE A 101 9.76 10.15 -0.73
N TYR A 102 11.07 9.98 -0.55
CA TYR A 102 11.79 8.76 -0.86
C TYR A 102 11.67 7.76 0.29
N HIS A 103 11.36 6.51 -0.03
CA HIS A 103 11.28 5.42 0.93
C HIS A 103 12.35 4.37 0.63
N SER A 104 13.39 4.35 1.46
CA SER A 104 14.50 3.39 1.46
C SER A 104 14.08 2.03 2.03
N ASN A 105 13.03 1.43 1.47
CA ASN A 105 12.65 0.06 1.83
C ASN A 105 13.70 -0.94 1.30
N GLY A 106 13.74 -2.16 1.86
CA GLY A 106 14.63 -3.22 1.36
C GLY A 106 16.14 -2.93 1.47
N ARG A 107 16.54 -1.94 2.27
CA ARG A 107 17.94 -1.43 2.37
C ARG A 107 18.44 -0.73 1.09
N SER A 108 17.55 -0.25 0.24
CA SER A 108 17.90 0.47 -0.98
C SER A 108 18.44 1.86 -0.68
N GLU A 109 19.42 2.33 -1.42
CA GLU A 109 19.97 3.68 -1.23
C GLU A 109 19.01 4.77 -1.70
N ILE A 110 18.98 5.90 -0.98
CA ILE A 110 18.29 7.12 -1.42
C ILE A 110 19.21 7.87 -2.38
N PRO A 111 18.73 8.35 -3.55
CA PRO A 111 19.54 9.15 -4.45
C PRO A 111 20.09 10.40 -3.75
N SER A 112 21.39 10.63 -3.86
CA SER A 112 22.07 11.80 -3.28
C SER A 112 21.80 13.10 -4.06
N ALA A 113 21.23 13.02 -5.26
CA ALA A 113 20.95 14.17 -6.10
C ALA A 113 19.63 14.84 -5.70
N GLY A 114 19.71 16.05 -5.13
CA GLY A 114 18.55 16.93 -4.92
C GLY A 114 18.15 17.19 -3.47
N ILE A 115 18.92 16.72 -2.49
CA ILE A 115 18.80 17.21 -1.11
C ILE A 115 19.78 18.37 -0.94
N ASP A 116 19.38 19.56 -1.41
CA ASP A 116 20.00 20.81 -0.94
C ASP A 116 19.56 20.99 0.54
N LEU A 117 20.38 20.49 1.48
CA LEU A 117 20.28 20.83 2.90
C LEU A 117 20.94 22.19 3.16
#